data_AF-A0AB34XRB3-F1
#
_entry.id   AF-A0AB34XRB3-F1
#
_cell.length_a   1.000
_cell.length_b   1.000
_cell.length_c   1.000
_cell.angle_alpha   90.00
_cell.angle_beta   90.00
_cell.angle_gamma   90.00
#
_symmetry.space_group_name_H-M   'P 1'
#
loop_
_entity.id
_entity.type
_entity.pdbx_description
1 polymer ?
#
loop_
_entity_poly.entity_id
_entity_poly.type
_entity_poly.pdbx_seq_one_letter_code
_entity_poly.pdbx_strand_id
1 'polypeptide(L)'
;MPVTILDAKLDLKQKLTSWALMIGEEGGFVIDCDDDTLSIAAWVYTKADWLAQHPALEDFTIEIDDCVKALRRPYASKDERRLVTLFDGAPIYAWPWEQTVRLPDGTVERTHTLRERLKGQTLDKVLAAPNVSAVLREIYDMDVPPDTIRKAGKRGNLTKHADGFRVGDVVERFATRTPRLACAQLSA
;
A
#
# COMPACT_ATOMS: atom_id res chain seq x y z
N MET A 1 -4.74 7.95 -26.14
CA MET A 1 -4.05 7.16 -25.10
C MET A 1 -2.58 7.56 -25.12
N PRO A 2 -1.99 7.98 -24.01
CA PRO A 2 -0.55 8.29 -23.95
C PRO A 2 0.28 7.14 -24.51
N VAL A 3 1.32 7.44 -25.29
CA VAL A 3 2.23 6.44 -25.90
C VAL A 3 2.78 5.48 -24.84
N THR A 4 3.09 6.01 -23.66
CA THR A 4 3.56 5.26 -22.49
C THR A 4 2.60 4.16 -22.02
N ILE A 5 1.30 4.29 -22.28
CA ILE A 5 0.31 3.25 -21.93
C ILE A 5 0.27 2.15 -22.98
N LEU A 6 0.45 2.50 -24.26
CA LEU A 6 0.53 1.49 -25.32
C LEU A 6 1.79 0.64 -25.13
N ASP A 7 2.91 1.27 -24.80
CA ASP A 7 4.16 0.57 -24.49
C ASP A 7 4.01 -0.34 -23.26
N ALA A 8 3.39 0.16 -22.18
CA ALA A 8 3.14 -0.65 -20.98
C ALA A 8 2.18 -1.83 -21.23
N LYS A 9 1.22 -1.69 -22.15
CA LYS A 9 0.33 -2.80 -22.55
C LYS A 9 1.09 -3.86 -23.33
N LEU A 10 1.97 -3.44 -24.25
CA LEU A 10 2.79 -4.35 -25.04
C LEU A 10 3.78 -5.10 -24.14
N ASP A 11 4.45 -4.38 -23.24
CA ASP A 11 5.38 -4.94 -22.25
C ASP A 11 4.68 -5.98 -21.36
N LEU A 12 3.48 -5.67 -20.85
CA LEU A 12 2.69 -6.64 -20.08
C LEU A 12 2.38 -7.92 -20.88
N LYS A 13 1.95 -7.78 -22.16
CA LYS A 13 1.68 -8.96 -23.01
C LYS A 13 2.95 -9.79 -23.20
N GLN A 14 4.09 -9.16 -23.48
CA GLN A 14 5.36 -9.83 -23.70
C GLN A 14 5.82 -10.59 -22.46
N LYS A 15 5.80 -9.96 -21.28
CA LYS A 15 6.19 -10.63 -20.03
C LYS A 15 5.26 -11.79 -19.70
N LEU A 16 3.94 -11.60 -19.79
CA LEU A 16 2.98 -12.69 -19.55
C LEU A 16 3.19 -13.85 -20.51
N THR A 17 3.49 -13.59 -21.78
CA THR A 17 3.80 -14.63 -22.77
C THR A 17 5.08 -15.39 -22.37
N SER A 18 6.14 -14.66 -22.02
CA SER A 18 7.41 -15.25 -21.58
C SER A 18 7.23 -16.13 -20.34
N TRP A 19 6.47 -15.66 -19.34
CA TRP A 19 6.17 -16.43 -18.14
C TRP A 19 5.27 -17.63 -18.43
N ALA A 20 4.30 -17.50 -19.34
CA ALA A 20 3.46 -18.62 -19.72
C ALA A 20 4.27 -19.73 -20.40
N LEU A 21 5.24 -19.37 -21.26
CA LEU A 21 6.17 -20.31 -21.87
C LEU A 21 7.02 -21.02 -20.82
N MET A 22 7.64 -20.30 -19.89
CA MET A 22 8.44 -20.91 -18.83
C MET A 22 7.59 -21.86 -17.97
N ILE A 23 6.40 -21.42 -17.53
CA ILE A 23 5.49 -22.27 -16.73
C ILE A 23 5.10 -23.52 -17.52
N GLY A 24 4.83 -23.40 -18.81
CA GLY A 24 4.50 -24.53 -19.68
C GLY A 24 5.65 -25.53 -19.80
N GLU A 25 6.86 -25.03 -20.03
CA GLU A 25 8.07 -25.85 -20.22
C GLU A 25 8.54 -26.52 -18.92
N GLU A 26 8.72 -25.76 -17.85
CA GLU A 26 9.26 -26.26 -16.57
C GLU A 26 8.21 -26.99 -15.74
N GLY A 27 6.95 -26.55 -15.81
CA GLY A 27 5.82 -27.18 -15.12
C GLY A 27 5.22 -28.37 -15.86
N GLY A 28 5.58 -28.58 -17.13
CA GLY A 28 5.01 -29.63 -17.97
C GLY A 28 3.53 -29.41 -18.30
N PHE A 29 3.09 -28.15 -18.37
CA PHE A 29 1.70 -27.79 -18.65
C PHE A 29 1.51 -27.46 -20.13
N VAL A 30 0.39 -27.93 -20.69
CA VAL A 30 -0.02 -27.52 -22.04
C VAL A 30 -0.58 -26.10 -21.97
N ILE A 31 -0.06 -25.21 -22.83
CA ILE A 31 -0.58 -23.85 -22.99
C ILE A 31 -1.79 -23.93 -23.93
N ASP A 32 -2.98 -23.69 -23.38
CA ASP A 32 -4.28 -23.83 -24.06
C ASP A 32 -5.10 -22.53 -24.03
N CYS A 33 -4.44 -21.39 -24.12
CA CYS A 33 -5.07 -20.07 -24.17
C CYS A 33 -4.86 -19.36 -25.51
N ASP A 34 -5.74 -18.39 -25.80
CA ASP A 34 -5.61 -17.52 -26.98
C ASP A 34 -4.44 -16.53 -26.84
N ASP A 35 -3.89 -16.06 -27.97
CA ASP A 35 -2.79 -15.07 -28.02
C ASP A 35 -3.26 -13.63 -27.76
N ASP A 36 -3.87 -13.42 -26.60
CA ASP A 36 -4.24 -12.12 -26.07
C ASP A 36 -3.89 -12.00 -24.58
N THR A 37 -3.66 -10.77 -24.12
CA THR A 37 -3.16 -10.50 -22.77
C THR A 37 -4.05 -11.07 -21.67
N LEU A 38 -5.38 -11.06 -21.86
CA LEU A 38 -6.31 -11.49 -20.83
C LEU A 38 -6.35 -13.02 -20.75
N SER A 39 -6.40 -13.70 -21.89
CA SER A 39 -6.38 -15.16 -21.95
C SER A 39 -5.09 -15.74 -21.39
N ILE A 40 -3.94 -15.15 -21.72
CA ILE A 40 -2.63 -15.57 -21.18
C ILE A 40 -2.58 -15.33 -19.67
N ALA A 41 -3.03 -14.16 -19.19
CA ALA A 41 -3.06 -13.87 -17.76
C ALA A 41 -3.97 -14.84 -16.99
N ALA A 42 -5.14 -15.16 -17.55
CA ALA A 42 -6.07 -16.13 -16.97
C ALA A 42 -5.44 -17.53 -16.89
N TRP A 43 -4.74 -17.96 -17.94
CA TRP A 43 -4.03 -19.23 -17.95
C TRP A 43 -2.92 -19.28 -16.89
N VAL A 44 -2.06 -18.26 -16.83
CA VAL A 44 -1.01 -18.14 -15.79
C VAL A 44 -1.61 -18.19 -14.39
N TYR A 45 -2.74 -17.51 -14.18
CA TYR A 45 -3.43 -17.51 -12.89
C TYR A 45 -3.87 -18.91 -12.44
N THR A 46 -4.30 -19.78 -13.37
CA THR A 46 -4.64 -21.19 -13.02
C THR A 46 -3.44 -22.01 -12.53
N LYS A 47 -2.22 -21.49 -12.68
CA LYS A 47 -0.96 -22.12 -12.26
C LYS A 47 -0.31 -21.41 -11.07
N ALA A 48 -1.03 -20.50 -10.42
CA ALA A 48 -0.51 -19.70 -9.30
C ALA A 48 0.05 -20.55 -8.16
N ASP A 49 -0.58 -21.68 -7.81
CA ASP A 49 -0.12 -22.57 -6.75
C ASP A 49 1.23 -23.24 -7.04
N TRP A 50 1.48 -23.54 -8.33
CA TRP A 50 2.77 -24.05 -8.79
C TRP A 50 3.82 -22.95 -8.74
N LEU A 51 3.49 -21.77 -9.27
CA LEU A 51 4.40 -20.63 -9.30
C LEU A 51 4.76 -20.14 -7.88
N ALA A 52 3.84 -20.25 -6.92
CA ALA A 52 4.06 -19.91 -5.52
C ALA A 52 5.16 -20.75 -4.85
N GLN A 53 5.47 -21.93 -5.40
CA GLN A 53 6.53 -22.82 -4.92
C GLN A 53 7.80 -22.70 -5.78
N HIS A 54 7.75 -21.94 -6.87
CA HIS A 54 8.85 -21.82 -7.82
C HIS A 54 9.92 -20.83 -7.32
N PRO A 55 11.23 -21.11 -7.50
CA PRO A 55 12.30 -20.19 -7.11
C PRO A 55 12.19 -18.79 -7.74
N ALA A 56 11.61 -18.70 -8.95
CA ALA A 56 11.46 -17.45 -9.69
C ALA A 56 10.18 -16.66 -9.36
N LEU A 57 9.43 -17.02 -8.31
CA LEU A 57 8.20 -16.33 -7.90
C LEU A 57 8.42 -14.82 -7.67
N GLU A 58 9.54 -14.48 -7.04
CA GLU A 58 9.85 -13.09 -6.71
C GLU A 58 10.05 -12.26 -7.97
N ASP A 59 10.82 -12.78 -8.94
CA ASP A 59 11.05 -12.13 -10.23
C ASP A 59 9.75 -11.96 -11.01
N PHE A 60 8.91 -13.00 -11.08
CA PHE A 60 7.58 -12.90 -11.70
C PHE A 60 6.75 -11.78 -11.08
N THR A 61 6.70 -11.75 -9.75
CA THR A 61 5.88 -10.78 -9.01
C THR A 61 6.38 -9.36 -9.27
N ILE A 62 7.70 -9.14 -9.23
CA ILE A 62 8.32 -7.85 -9.51
C ILE A 62 7.99 -7.39 -10.93
N GLU A 63 8.21 -8.26 -11.91
CA GLU A 63 8.03 -7.92 -13.32
C GLU A 63 6.58 -7.56 -13.69
N ILE A 64 5.62 -8.35 -13.19
CA ILE A 64 4.20 -8.11 -13.43
C ILE A 64 3.72 -6.89 -12.65
N ASP A 65 4.15 -6.70 -11.40
CA ASP A 65 3.81 -5.51 -10.61
C ASP A 65 4.32 -4.23 -11.28
N ASP A 66 5.53 -4.24 -11.84
CA ASP A 66 6.08 -3.10 -12.58
C ASP A 66 5.24 -2.74 -13.82
N CYS A 67 4.79 -3.74 -14.59
CA CYS A 67 3.88 -3.51 -15.72
C CYS A 67 2.52 -2.94 -15.25
N VAL A 68 1.95 -3.48 -14.17
CA VAL A 68 0.69 -2.99 -13.60
C VAL A 68 0.83 -1.56 -13.10
N LYS A 69 1.95 -1.23 -12.44
CA LYS A 69 2.27 0.14 -12.01
C LYS A 69 2.37 1.08 -13.20
N ALA A 70 3.06 0.69 -14.27
CA ALA A 70 3.19 1.49 -15.49
C ALA A 70 1.82 1.77 -16.15
N LEU A 71 0.89 0.82 -16.11
CA LEU A 71 -0.46 0.99 -16.62
C LEU A 71 -1.33 1.90 -15.74
N ARG A 72 -1.12 1.89 -14.41
CA ARG A 72 -1.92 2.66 -13.44
C ARG A 72 -1.45 4.10 -13.26
N ARG A 73 -0.14 4.33 -13.19
CA ARG A 73 0.47 5.64 -12.90
C ARG A 73 -0.04 6.80 -13.76
N PRO A 74 -0.28 6.63 -15.08
CA PRO A 74 -0.80 7.72 -15.92
C PRO A 74 -2.20 8.21 -15.53
N TYR A 75 -2.97 7.40 -14.80
CA TYR A 75 -4.31 7.75 -14.33
C TYR A 75 -4.34 8.11 -12.84
N ALA A 76 -3.22 7.98 -12.13
CA ALA A 76 -3.17 8.16 -10.68
C ALA A 76 -2.94 9.63 -10.32
N SER A 77 -3.73 10.16 -9.39
CA SER A 77 -3.52 11.53 -8.88
C SER A 77 -2.43 11.54 -7.82
N LYS A 78 -1.65 12.63 -7.74
CA LYS A 78 -0.67 12.80 -6.65
C LYS A 78 -1.35 12.90 -5.28
N ASP A 79 -2.59 13.38 -5.23
CA ASP A 79 -3.35 13.56 -4.00
C ASP A 79 -3.84 12.24 -3.39
N GLU A 80 -3.84 11.16 -4.18
CA GLU A 80 -4.20 9.83 -3.70
C GLU A 80 -3.06 9.16 -2.91
N ARG A 81 -1.84 9.70 -2.99
CA ARG A 81 -0.68 9.11 -2.33
C ARG A 81 -0.81 9.28 -0.82
N ARG A 82 -0.40 8.24 -0.09
CA ARG A 82 -0.39 8.24 1.38
C ARG A 82 1.04 8.23 1.87
N LEU A 83 1.25 8.88 3.01
CA LEU A 83 2.53 8.82 3.70
C LEU A 83 2.78 7.39 4.15
N VAL A 84 3.93 6.84 3.72
CA VAL A 84 4.33 5.47 4.04
C VAL A 84 5.42 5.46 5.11
N THR A 85 6.40 6.35 5.00
CA THR A 85 7.48 6.49 6.00
C THR A 85 8.14 7.86 5.90
N LEU A 86 9.06 8.13 6.82
CA LEU A 86 10.05 9.20 6.72
C LEU A 86 11.43 8.55 6.52
N PHE A 87 12.16 8.95 5.48
CA PHE A 87 13.54 8.53 5.22
C PHE A 87 14.46 9.73 5.42
N ASP A 88 15.36 9.68 6.41
CA ASP A 88 16.20 10.81 6.83
C ASP A 88 15.44 12.13 7.03
N GLY A 89 14.21 12.03 7.55
CA GLY A 89 13.30 13.15 7.78
C GLY A 89 12.51 13.61 6.55
N ALA A 90 12.80 13.08 5.35
CA ALA A 90 12.03 13.36 4.13
C ALA A 90 10.83 12.40 4.01
N PRO A 91 9.62 12.90 3.68
CA PRO A 91 8.45 12.05 3.58
C PRO A 91 8.46 11.22 2.30
N ILE A 92 8.22 9.92 2.46
CA ILE A 92 8.06 8.97 1.35
C ILE A 92 6.58 8.62 1.23
N TYR A 93 6.04 8.87 0.05
CA TYR A 93 4.65 8.62 -0.28
C TYR A 93 4.54 7.49 -1.30
N ALA A 94 3.48 6.70 -1.19
CA ALA A 94 3.13 5.69 -2.18
C ALA A 94 1.64 5.74 -2.46
N TRP A 95 1.23 5.30 -3.64
CA TRP A 95 -0.19 5.12 -3.92
C TRP A 95 -0.78 3.94 -3.13
N PRO A 96 -2.09 3.90 -2.87
CA PRO A 96 -2.71 2.83 -2.07
C PRO A 96 -2.52 1.42 -2.64
N TRP A 97 -2.27 1.31 -3.94
CA TRP A 97 -2.00 0.04 -4.62
C TRP A 97 -0.50 -0.32 -4.70
N GLU A 98 0.43 0.56 -4.31
CA GLU A 98 1.85 0.22 -4.29
C GLU A 98 2.13 -0.69 -3.10
N GLN A 99 2.44 -1.96 -3.37
CA GLN A 99 2.86 -2.89 -2.32
C GLN A 99 4.30 -2.65 -1.88
N THR A 100 5.11 -2.07 -2.77
CA THR A 100 6.52 -1.78 -2.53
C THR A 100 6.86 -0.37 -2.96
N VAL A 101 7.83 0.24 -2.27
CA VAL A 101 8.42 1.53 -2.63
C VAL A 101 9.93 1.41 -2.62
N ARG A 102 10.59 2.07 -3.58
CA ARG A 102 12.05 2.20 -3.60
C ARG A 102 12.47 3.40 -2.76
N LEU A 103 13.29 3.17 -1.76
CA LEU A 103 13.83 4.20 -0.89
C LEU A 103 15.02 4.93 -1.55
N PRO A 104 15.41 6.13 -1.07
CA PRO A 104 16.52 6.89 -1.63
C PRO A 104 17.89 6.18 -1.64
N ASP A 105 18.11 5.24 -0.72
CA ASP A 105 19.31 4.38 -0.68
C ASP A 105 19.28 3.23 -1.72
N GLY A 106 18.22 3.14 -2.50
CA GLY A 106 18.03 2.15 -3.55
C GLY A 106 17.35 0.87 -3.08
N THR A 107 17.11 0.68 -1.78
CA THR A 107 16.42 -0.49 -1.24
C THR A 107 14.94 -0.49 -1.61
N VAL A 108 14.33 -1.67 -1.73
CA VAL A 108 12.90 -1.83 -1.98
C VAL A 108 12.27 -2.44 -0.74
N GLU A 109 11.34 -1.72 -0.12
CA GLU A 109 10.64 -2.17 1.08
C GLU A 109 9.12 -2.25 0.85
N ARG A 110 8.45 -3.12 1.61
CA ARG A 110 6.99 -3.25 1.58
C ARG A 110 6.33 -2.03 2.24
N THR A 111 5.40 -1.41 1.54
CA THR A 111 4.70 -0.19 2.02
C THR A 111 3.95 -0.44 3.33
N HIS A 112 3.32 -1.60 3.47
CA HIS A 112 2.65 -2.00 4.73
C HIS A 112 3.64 -2.02 5.91
N THR A 113 4.79 -2.67 5.75
CA THR A 113 5.81 -2.79 6.81
C THR A 113 6.33 -1.42 7.24
N LEU A 114 6.64 -0.56 6.27
CA LEU A 114 7.07 0.81 6.51
C LEU A 114 6.01 1.62 7.27
N ARG A 115 4.73 1.48 6.88
CA ARG A 115 3.63 2.21 7.51
C ARG A 115 3.39 1.76 8.95
N GLU A 116 3.48 0.47 9.24
CA GLU A 116 3.40 -0.05 10.61
C GLU A 116 4.59 0.41 11.47
N ARG A 117 5.80 0.44 10.90
CA ARG A 117 6.98 1.01 11.57
C ARG A 117 6.78 2.49 11.89
N LEU A 118 6.28 3.28 10.94
CA LEU A 118 5.97 4.70 11.13
C LEU A 118 4.91 4.92 12.23
N LYS A 119 3.85 4.11 12.25
CA LYS A 119 2.86 4.13 13.34
C LYS A 119 3.55 3.89 14.68
N GLY A 120 4.32 2.81 14.82
CA GLY A 120 5.07 2.50 16.04
C GLY A 120 5.95 3.65 16.53
N GLN A 121 6.70 4.28 15.63
CA GLN A 121 7.56 5.44 15.93
C GLN A 121 6.81 6.71 16.38
N THR A 122 5.52 6.81 16.09
CA THR A 122 4.72 8.00 16.41
C THR A 122 3.92 7.87 17.70
N LEU A 123 3.66 6.65 18.18
CA LEU A 123 2.82 6.40 19.36
C LEU A 123 3.32 7.12 20.61
N ASP A 124 4.63 7.14 20.85
CA ASP A 124 5.23 7.73 22.05
C ASP A 124 5.51 9.23 21.95
N LYS A 125 5.24 9.85 20.80
CA LYS A 125 5.47 11.28 20.63
C LYS A 125 4.42 12.07 21.43
N VAL A 126 4.90 13.00 22.24
CA VAL A 126 4.08 14.01 22.91
C VAL A 126 4.06 15.25 22.04
N LEU A 127 2.88 15.64 21.56
CA LEU A 127 2.73 16.74 20.61
C LEU A 127 1.55 17.64 21.00
N ALA A 128 1.62 18.91 20.59
CA ALA A 128 0.48 19.81 20.69
C ALA A 128 -0.74 19.25 19.93
N ALA A 129 -1.95 19.52 20.42
CA ALA A 129 -3.19 18.98 19.82
C ALA A 129 -3.34 19.17 18.30
N PRO A 130 -2.94 20.31 17.68
CA PRO A 130 -2.95 20.45 16.22
C PRO A 130 -2.05 19.43 15.51
N ASN A 131 -0.87 19.16 16.07
CA ASN A 131 0.09 18.22 15.49
C ASN A 131 -0.35 16.76 15.69
N VAL A 132 -0.96 16.45 16.85
CA VAL A 132 -1.60 15.13 17.05
C VAL A 132 -2.72 14.92 16.03
N SER A 133 -3.57 15.92 15.81
CA SER A 133 -4.65 15.85 14.81
C SER A 133 -4.10 15.61 13.39
N ALA A 134 -3.03 16.30 13.00
CA ALA A 134 -2.36 16.08 11.72
C ALA A 134 -1.80 14.65 11.61
N VAL A 135 -1.10 14.16 12.64
CA VAL A 135 -0.56 12.79 12.70
C VAL A 135 -1.67 11.75 12.59
N LEU A 136 -2.77 11.92 13.31
CA LEU A 136 -3.92 11.01 13.25
C LEU A 136 -4.51 10.94 11.85
N ARG A 137 -4.66 12.08 11.18
CA ARG A 137 -5.20 12.16 9.82
C ARG A 137 -4.26 11.50 8.81
N GLU A 138 -2.97 11.82 8.87
CA GLU A 138 -2.00 11.40 7.83
C GLU A 138 -1.50 9.96 8.01
N ILE A 139 -1.38 9.47 9.24
CA ILE A 139 -0.76 8.17 9.54
C ILE A 139 -1.80 7.12 9.92
N TYR A 140 -2.83 7.51 10.68
CA TYR A 140 -3.84 6.60 11.22
C TYR A 140 -5.17 6.64 10.46
N ASP A 141 -5.30 7.49 9.42
CA ASP A 141 -6.55 7.72 8.69
C ASP A 141 -7.73 8.11 9.63
N MET A 142 -7.42 8.82 10.72
CA MET A 142 -8.39 9.23 11.75
C MET A 142 -8.63 10.75 11.71
N ASP A 143 -9.88 11.16 11.49
CA ASP A 143 -10.26 12.57 11.52
C ASP A 143 -10.70 13.00 12.92
N VAL A 144 -9.75 13.46 13.73
CA VAL A 144 -10.00 13.98 15.09
C VAL A 144 -9.57 15.44 15.17
N PRO A 145 -10.52 16.39 15.27
CA PRO A 145 -10.19 17.81 15.36
C PRO A 145 -9.38 18.16 16.62
N PRO A 146 -8.48 19.17 16.58
CA PRO A 146 -7.66 19.57 17.73
C PRO A 146 -8.48 19.96 18.95
N ASP A 147 -9.65 20.58 18.75
CA ASP A 147 -10.55 20.98 19.84
C ASP A 147 -11.18 19.78 20.56
N THR A 148 -11.45 18.69 19.83
CA THR A 148 -11.94 17.45 20.41
C THR A 148 -10.90 16.85 21.35
N ILE A 149 -9.62 16.86 20.95
CA ILE A 149 -8.49 16.41 21.79
C ILE A 149 -8.37 17.29 23.04
N ARG A 150 -8.38 18.62 22.89
CA ARG A 150 -8.33 19.57 24.01
C ARG A 150 -9.49 19.38 24.99
N LYS A 151 -10.72 19.20 24.49
CA LYS A 151 -11.92 18.95 25.31
C LYS A 151 -11.81 17.62 26.07
N ALA A 152 -11.29 16.57 25.43
CA ALA A 152 -11.06 15.29 26.09
C ALA A 152 -10.04 15.41 27.24
N GLY A 153 -8.95 16.16 27.03
CA GLY A 153 -7.98 16.48 28.09
C GLY A 153 -8.60 17.25 29.25
N LYS A 154 -9.38 18.32 28.98
CA LYS A 154 -10.07 19.10 30.02
C LYS A 154 -11.06 18.28 30.85
N ARG A 155 -11.64 17.23 30.27
CA ARG A 155 -12.59 16.32 30.93
C ARG A 155 -11.92 15.17 31.68
N GLY A 156 -10.58 15.12 31.72
CA GLY A 156 -9.83 14.04 32.38
C GLY A 156 -9.85 12.71 31.61
N ASN A 157 -10.28 12.70 30.35
CA ASN A 157 -10.32 11.49 29.51
C ASN A 157 -9.03 11.25 28.71
N LEU A 158 -8.11 12.21 28.74
CA LEU A 158 -6.77 12.12 28.15
C LEU A 158 -5.78 12.81 29.08
N THR A 159 -4.60 12.22 29.24
CA THR A 159 -3.50 12.82 29.99
C THR A 159 -2.88 13.96 29.17
N LYS A 160 -2.80 15.15 29.76
CA LYS A 160 -2.08 16.30 29.17
C LYS A 160 -0.70 16.39 29.81
N HIS A 161 0.33 16.27 29.00
CA HIS A 161 1.74 16.51 29.36
C HIS A 161 2.11 17.98 29.15
N ALA A 162 3.33 18.36 29.56
CA ALA A 162 3.85 19.72 29.40
C ALA A 162 3.75 20.21 27.94
N ASP A 163 4.17 19.37 26.99
CA ASP A 163 4.27 19.70 25.56
C ASP A 163 3.03 19.30 24.74
N GLY A 164 2.01 18.71 25.38
CA GLY A 164 0.74 18.36 24.74
C GLY A 164 0.21 16.98 25.12
N PHE A 165 -0.13 16.17 24.12
CA PHE A 165 -0.78 14.87 24.30
C PHE A 165 0.07 13.79 23.62
N ARG A 166 0.21 12.63 24.27
CA ARG A 166 0.83 11.46 23.65
C ARG A 166 -0.09 10.94 22.55
N VAL A 167 0.47 10.71 21.35
CA VAL A 167 -0.30 10.24 20.19
C VAL A 167 -1.00 8.91 20.50
N GLY A 168 -0.31 7.96 21.12
CA GLY A 168 -0.84 6.64 21.47
C GLY A 168 -2.11 6.71 22.32
N ASP A 169 -2.11 7.52 23.38
CA ASP A 169 -3.28 7.70 24.26
C ASP A 169 -4.50 8.25 23.48
N VAL A 170 -4.24 9.16 22.53
CA VAL A 170 -5.29 9.74 21.69
C VAL A 170 -5.81 8.71 20.68
N VAL A 171 -4.92 7.92 20.05
CA VAL A 171 -5.30 6.81 19.18
C VAL A 171 -6.19 5.83 19.95
N GLU A 172 -5.77 5.33 21.10
CA GLU A 172 -6.53 4.38 21.91
C GLU A 172 -7.93 4.93 22.27
N ARG A 173 -7.99 6.20 22.66
CA ARG A 173 -9.22 6.87 23.07
C ARG A 173 -10.25 7.00 21.95
N PHE A 174 -9.80 7.27 20.72
CA PHE A 174 -10.69 7.57 19.59
C PHE A 174 -10.86 6.39 18.64
N ALA A 175 -9.92 5.44 18.57
CA ALA A 175 -10.04 4.22 17.78
C ALA A 175 -11.21 3.34 18.24
N THR A 176 -11.52 3.34 19.54
CA THR A 176 -12.68 2.64 20.12
C THR A 176 -14.03 3.30 19.80
N ARG A 177 -14.05 4.47 19.16
CA ARG A 177 -15.27 5.23 18.83
C ARG A 177 -15.52 5.43 17.34
N THR A 178 -14.62 4.98 16.47
CA THR A 178 -14.85 5.01 15.03
C THR A 178 -15.73 3.81 14.67
N PRO A 179 -17.00 3.99 14.25
CA PRO A 179 -17.72 2.89 13.63
C PRO A 179 -16.88 2.44 12.42
N ARG A 180 -16.52 1.16 12.38
CA ARG A 180 -16.00 0.51 11.18
C ARG A 180 -16.98 0.85 10.06
N LEU A 181 -16.58 1.74 9.13
CA LEU A 181 -17.27 1.84 7.86
C LEU A 181 -17.34 0.43 7.30
N ALA A 182 -18.57 0.00 7.06
CA ALA A 182 -18.96 -1.38 6.88
C ALA A 182 -18.03 -2.09 5.91
N CYS A 183 -17.58 -3.27 6.34
CA CYS A 183 -17.21 -4.35 5.44
C CYS A 183 -18.40 -4.55 4.50
N ALA A 184 -18.33 -4.00 3.28
CA ALA A 184 -19.25 -4.38 2.23
C ALA A 184 -18.96 -5.85 1.92
N GLN A 185 -19.76 -6.72 2.53
CA GLN A 185 -19.87 -8.11 2.16
C GLN A 185 -20.25 -8.16 0.68
N LEU A 186 -19.29 -8.43 -0.20
CA LEU A 186 -19.59 -9.06 -1.47
C LEU A 186 -19.72 -10.55 -1.20
N SER A 187 -20.93 -10.92 -0.78
CA SER A 187 -21.46 -12.26 -0.87
C SER A 187 -22.70 -12.19 -1.74
N ALA A 188 -22.52 -12.52 -3.02
CA ALA A 188 -23.49 -13.13 -3.92
C ALA A 188 -22.74 -13.51 -5.21
#